data_AF-A0A532BUX9-F1
#
_entry.id   AF-A0A532BUX9-F1
#
_cell.length_a   1.000
_cell.length_b   1.000
_cell.length_c   1.000
_cell.angle_alpha   90.00
_cell.angle_beta   90.00
_cell.angle_gamma   90.00
#
_symmetry.space_group_name_H-M   'P 1'
#
loop_
_entity.id
_entity.type
_entity.pdbx_description
1 polymer ?
#
loop_
_entity_poly.entity_id
_entity_poly.type
_entity_poly.pdbx_seq_one_letter_code
_entity_poly.pdbx_strand_id
1 'polypeptide(L)' 'MPPLKTSAAARQGDLFAATDDLPEGFHYQPELITPDEEAALASQLATLPFQAFD' A
#
# COMPACT_ATOMS: atom_id res chain seq x y z
N MET A 1 -27.23 -31.50 -21.82
CA MET A 1 -26.29 -30.65 -21.06
C MET A 1 -25.91 -29.48 -21.95
N PRO A 2 -26.15 -28.21 -21.58
CA PRO A 2 -25.68 -27.10 -22.39
C PRO A 2 -24.15 -26.95 -22.23
N PRO A 3 -23.42 -26.48 -23.25
CA PRO A 3 -21.98 -26.26 -23.13
C PRO A 3 -21.71 -25.03 -22.26
N LEU A 4 -20.76 -25.16 -21.32
CA LEU A 4 -20.25 -24.02 -20.56
C LEU A 4 -19.57 -23.05 -21.52
N LYS A 5 -20.09 -21.81 -21.60
CA LYS A 5 -19.40 -20.70 -22.27
C LYS A 5 -18.18 -20.35 -21.42
N THR A 6 -17.00 -20.78 -21.84
CA THR A 6 -15.73 -20.31 -21.28
C THR A 6 -15.66 -18.80 -21.49
N SER A 7 -15.83 -18.03 -20.41
CA SER A 7 -15.50 -16.60 -20.41
C SER A 7 -14.05 -16.48 -20.82
N ALA A 8 -13.76 -15.64 -21.82
CA ALA A 8 -12.40 -15.29 -22.16
C ALA A 8 -11.74 -14.80 -20.86
N ALA A 9 -10.74 -15.54 -20.39
CA ALA A 9 -9.98 -15.17 -19.20
C ALA A 9 -9.51 -13.74 -19.42
N ALA A 10 -10.03 -12.80 -18.63
CA ALA A 10 -9.42 -11.50 -18.51
C ALA A 10 -7.99 -11.79 -18.06
N ARG A 11 -7.03 -11.66 -18.98
CA ARG A 11 -5.62 -11.86 -18.66
C ARG A 11 -5.29 -10.79 -17.64
N GLN A 12 -5.16 -11.20 -16.38
CA GLN A 12 -4.70 -10.33 -15.32
C GLN A 12 -3.36 -9.75 -15.76
N GLY A 13 -3.30 -8.43 -15.90
CA GLY A 13 -2.07 -7.73 -16.24
C GLY A 13 -1.02 -7.97 -15.17
N ASP A 14 0.23 -7.64 -15.47
CA ASP A 14 1.32 -7.72 -14.50
C ASP A 14 1.03 -6.77 -13.32
N LEU A 15 0.70 -7.34 -12.16
CA LEU A 15 0.36 -6.59 -10.94
C LEU A 15 1.57 -5.86 -10.33
N PHE A 16 2.77 -6.24 -10.74
CA PHE A 16 4.02 -5.72 -10.21
C PHE A 16 4.85 -4.99 -11.27
N ALA A 17 4.29 -4.80 -12.47
CA ALA A 17 4.88 -3.89 -13.44
C ALA A 17 5.01 -2.52 -12.79
N ALA A 18 6.22 -1.95 -12.88
CA ALA A 18 6.46 -0.60 -12.39
C ALA A 18 5.65 0.38 -13.26
N THR A 19 4.49 0.81 -12.76
CA THR A 19 3.80 1.98 -13.29
C THR A 19 4.49 3.21 -12.73
N ASP A 20 5.29 3.86 -13.57
CA ASP A 20 5.94 5.15 -13.26
C ASP A 20 4.94 6.31 -13.09
N ASP A 21 3.66 6.08 -13.38
CA ASP A 21 2.59 7.09 -13.36
C ASP A 21 1.86 7.17 -12.02
N LEU A 22 2.60 7.25 -10.90
CA LEU A 22 1.96 7.61 -9.63
C LEU A 22 1.46 9.07 -9.72
N PRO A 23 0.24 9.37 -9.24
CA PRO A 23 -0.23 10.75 -9.21
C PRO A 23 0.70 11.63 -8.37
N GLU A 24 0.66 12.94 -8.63
CA GLU A 24 1.39 13.91 -7.82
C GLU A 24 1.08 13.70 -6.32
N GLY A 25 2.14 13.62 -5.50
CA GLY A 25 2.04 13.35 -4.06
C GLY A 25 2.07 11.88 -3.63
N PHE A 26 2.03 10.92 -4.57
CA PHE A 26 2.12 9.49 -4.27
C PHE A 26 3.53 8.91 -4.41
N HIS A 27 4.49 9.72 -4.83
CA HIS A 27 5.88 9.30 -4.90
C HIS A 27 6.48 9.12 -3.51
N TYR A 28 7.19 8.02 -3.32
CA TYR A 28 7.95 7.80 -2.10
C TYR A 28 9.04 8.85 -1.94
N GLN A 29 9.07 9.49 -0.77
CA GLN A 29 10.12 10.43 -0.41
C GLN A 29 11.03 9.79 0.65
N PRO A 30 12.26 9.39 0.30
CA PRO A 30 13.23 8.95 1.30
C PRO A 30 13.55 10.13 2.23
N GLU A 31 13.87 9.81 3.48
CA GLU A 31 14.35 10.80 4.47
C GLU A 31 13.34 11.95 4.70
N LEU A 32 12.04 11.66 4.60
CA LEU A 32 10.96 12.65 4.78
C LEU A 32 10.99 13.32 6.16
N ILE A 33 11.41 12.59 7.19
CA ILE A 33 11.56 13.08 8.57
C ILE A 33 12.99 12.88 9.04
N THR A 34 13.43 13.76 9.94
CA THR A 34 14.73 13.67 10.61
C THR A 34 14.73 12.59 11.70
N PRO A 35 15.92 12.12 12.15
CA PRO A 35 16.01 11.16 13.25
C PRO A 35 15.36 11.62 14.55
N ASP A 36 15.43 12.92 14.86
CA ASP A 36 14.82 13.49 16.07
C ASP A 36 13.28 13.51 15.97
N GLU A 37 12.74 13.82 14.80
CA GLU A 37 11.30 13.75 14.52
C GLU A 37 10.78 12.31 14.57
N GLU A 38 11.57 11.35 14.07
CA GLU A 38 11.26 9.93 14.18
C GLU A 38 11.19 9.48 15.65
N ALA A 39 12.17 9.84 16.48
CA ALA A 39 12.17 9.52 17.91
C ALA A 39 10.99 10.15 18.65
N ALA A 40 10.65 11.41 18.31
CA ALA A 40 9.49 12.09 18.87
C ALA A 40 8.17 11.42 18.45
N LEU A 41 8.04 10.98 17.19
CA LEU A 41 6.88 10.26 16.68
C LEU A 41 6.73 8.90 17.37
N ALA A 42 7.81 8.14 17.50
CA ALA A 42 7.81 6.83 18.17
C ALA A 42 7.34 6.95 19.64
N SER A 43 7.80 8.01 20.33
CA SER A 43 7.38 8.30 21.71
C SER A 43 5.88 8.57 21.81
N GLN A 44 5.30 9.29 20.85
CA GLN A 44 3.86 9.56 20.80
C GLN A 44 3.05 8.29 20.51
N LEU A 45 3.48 7.49 19.52
CA LEU A 45 2.81 6.24 19.16
C LEU A 45 2.78 5.24 20.34
N ALA A 46 3.85 5.18 21.13
CA ALA A 46 3.92 4.31 22.31
C ALA A 46 2.85 4.63 23.38
N THR A 47 2.28 5.83 23.37
CA THR A 47 1.20 6.22 24.29
C THR A 47 -0.19 5.84 23.79
N LEU A 48 -0.32 5.45 22.52
CA LEU A 48 -1.61 5.10 21.94
C LEU A 48 -2.11 3.77 22.52
N PRO A 49 -3.41 3.68 22.87
CA PRO A 49 -3.98 2.43 23.33
C PRO A 49 -3.97 1.40 22.19
N PHE A 50 -3.55 0.17 22.49
CA PHE A 50 -3.66 -0.93 21.55
C PHE A 50 -5.11 -1.41 21.47
N GLN A 51 -5.66 -1.45 20.25
CA GLN A 51 -6.97 -2.04 19.96
C GLN A 51 -6.76 -3.26 19.05
N ALA A 52 -7.15 -4.44 19.55
CA ALA A 52 -7.19 -5.64 18.73
C ALA A 52 -8.33 -5.55 17.70
N PHE A 53 -8.18 -6.26 16.58
CA PHE A 53 -9.25 -6.41 15.59
C PHE A 53 -10.24 -7.48 16.06
N ASP A 54 -11.54 -7.18 16.01
CA ASP A 54 -12.65 -8.13 16.23
C ASP A 54 -13.13 -8.74 14.89
#